data_AF-X0TGQ1-F1
#
_entry.id   AF-X0TGQ1-F1
#
_cell.length_a   1.000
_cell.length_b   1.000
_cell.length_c   1.000
_cell.angle_alpha   90.00
_cell.angle_beta   90.00
_cell.angle_gamma   90.00
#
_symmetry.space_group_name_H-M   'P 1'
#
loop_
_entity.id
_entity.type
_entity.pdbx_description
1 polymer ?
#
loop_
_entity_poly.entity_id
_entity_poly.type
_entity_poly.pdbx_seq_one_letter_code
_entity_poly.pdbx_strand_id
1 'polypeptide(L)' 'AVPEGGFDVPLSWSADGRYLAVRSFEGSSAVDPGPSYVVVVGSQGNRYQLSSSSDLTVIGWLPPRMVGGQ' A
#
# COMPACT_ATOMS: atom_id res chain seq x y z
N ALA A 1 -12.16 -1.99 -11.41
CA ALA A 1 -13.17 -2.68 -10.59
C ALA A 1 -12.72 -2.63 -9.15
N VAL A 2 -13.63 -2.34 -8.20
CA VAL A 2 -13.38 -2.54 -6.77
C VAL A 2 -13.44 -4.07 -6.54
N PRO A 3 -12.50 -4.69 -5.82
CA PRO A 3 -12.53 -6.13 -5.61
C PRO A 3 -13.79 -6.55 -4.84
N GLU A 4 -14.33 -7.73 -5.14
CA GLU A 4 -15.58 -8.26 -4.55
C GLU A 4 -15.46 -8.61 -3.05
N GLY A 5 -14.27 -8.45 -2.48
CA GLY A 5 -13.95 -8.67 -1.08
C GLY A 5 -12.59 -8.11 -0.74
N GLY A 6 -12.14 -8.31 0.50
CA GLY A 6 -10.88 -7.79 0.99
C GLY A 6 -10.99 -6.45 1.71
N PHE A 7 -9.97 -6.14 2.49
CA PHE A 7 -9.84 -4.87 3.18
C PHE A 7 -8.39 -4.40 3.22
N ASP A 8 -8.22 -3.08 3.31
CA ASP A 8 -6.91 -2.44 3.41
C ASP A 8 -6.64 -2.05 4.86
N VAL A 9 -5.42 -2.35 5.33
CA VAL A 9 -4.88 -1.81 6.58
C VAL A 9 -3.81 -0.78 6.22
N PRO A 10 -3.96 0.50 6.61
CA PRO A 10 -2.98 1.54 6.29
C PRO A 10 -1.65 1.26 7.00
N LEU A 11 -0.55 1.42 6.26
CA LEU A 11 0.81 1.29 6.79
C LEU A 11 1.47 2.65 6.96
N SER A 12 1.54 3.46 5.90
CA SER A 12 2.20 4.77 5.94
C SER A 12 1.87 5.62 4.71
N TRP A 13 1.70 6.93 4.90
CA TRP A 13 1.54 7.90 3.83
C TRP A 13 2.89 8.41 3.31
N SER A 14 2.99 8.67 2.00
CA SER A 14 4.08 9.47 1.45
C SER A 14 4.03 10.89 2.02
N ALA A 15 5.19 11.55 2.11
CA ALA A 15 5.28 12.89 2.71
C ALA A 15 4.43 13.95 1.99
N ASP A 16 4.17 13.75 0.70
CA ASP A 16 3.32 14.62 -0.13
C ASP A 16 1.84 14.22 -0.14
N GLY A 17 1.46 13.18 0.61
CA GLY A 17 0.08 12.69 0.70
C GLY A 17 -0.48 12.08 -0.59
N ARG A 18 0.33 11.92 -1.64
CA ARG A 18 -0.13 11.40 -2.95
C ARG A 18 -0.24 9.88 -2.98
N TYR A 19 0.43 9.19 -2.07
CA TYR A 19 0.48 7.74 -2.02
C TYR A 19 0.28 7.22 -0.59
N LEU A 20 -0.44 6.10 -0.47
CA LEU A 20 -0.62 5.35 0.77
C LEU A 20 -0.14 3.91 0.55
N ALA A 21 0.78 3.46 1.40
CA ALA A 21 1.13 2.05 1.48
C ALA A 21 0.08 1.37 2.36
N VAL A 22 -0.49 0.28 1.88
CA VAL A 22 -1.45 -0.55 2.61
C VAL A 22 -1.00 -2.00 2.60
N ARG A 23 -1.39 -2.73 3.63
CA ARG A 23 -1.49 -4.19 3.56
C ARG A 23 -2.91 -4.51 3.11
N SER A 24 -3.02 -5.11 1.93
CA SER A 24 -4.28 -5.53 1.35
C SER A 24 -4.49 -7.00 1.71
N PHE A 25 -5.67 -7.31 2.23
CA PHE A 25 -6.10 -8.66 2.58
C PHE A 25 -7.17 -9.11 1.61
N GLU A 26 -7.18 -10.39 1.25
CA GLU A 26 -8.23 -10.97 0.39
C GLU A 26 -9.46 -11.42 1.19
N GLY A 27 -9.29 -11.70 2.48
CA GLY A 27 -10.37 -12.12 3.38
C GLY A 27 -11.34 -10.98 3.73
N SER A 28 -12.49 -11.35 4.26
CA SER A 28 -13.60 -10.41 4.50
C SER A 28 -13.53 -9.68 5.84
N SER A 29 -12.64 -10.09 6.75
CA SER A 29 -12.56 -9.53 8.10
C SER A 29 -11.19 -9.67 8.75
N ALA A 30 -10.95 -8.92 9.83
CA ALA A 30 -9.71 -9.03 10.59
C ALA A 30 -9.53 -10.38 11.32
N VAL A 31 -10.63 -11.10 11.60
CA VAL A 31 -10.59 -12.43 12.25
C VAL A 31 -10.41 -13.57 11.25
N ASP A 32 -10.74 -13.34 9.98
CA ASP A 32 -10.48 -14.24 8.86
C ASP A 32 -9.91 -13.45 7.66
N PRO A 33 -8.63 -13.04 7.76
CA PRO A 33 -8.05 -12.08 6.83
C PRO A 33 -7.54 -12.69 5.52
N GLY A 34 -7.38 -14.02 5.46
CA GLY A 34 -6.81 -14.68 4.29
C GLY A 34 -5.40 -14.21 3.91
N PRO A 35 -4.95 -14.46 2.67
CA PRO A 35 -3.69 -13.98 2.15
C PRO A 35 -3.58 -12.45 2.18
N SER A 36 -2.35 -11.94 2.30
CA SER A 36 -2.09 -10.50 2.22
C SER A 36 -0.88 -10.17 1.34
N TYR A 37 -0.90 -8.96 0.80
CA TYR A 37 0.18 -8.40 0.00
C TYR A 37 0.27 -6.89 0.23
N VAL A 38 1.40 -6.29 -0.13
CA VAL A 38 1.60 -4.84 -0.01
C VAL A 38 1.18 -4.17 -1.30
N VAL A 39 0.38 -3.10 -1.16
CA VAL A 39 -0.08 -2.26 -2.27
C VAL A 39 0.24 -0.80 -1.97
N VAL A 40 0.61 -0.05 -3.00
CA VAL A 40 0.60 1.41 -2.99
C VAL A 40 -0.68 1.89 -3.67
N VAL A 41 -1.47 2.66 -2.95
CA VAL A 41 -2.68 3.32 -3.44
C VAL A 41 -2.36 4.78 -3.72
N GLY A 42 -2.56 5.21 -4.96
CA GLY A 42 -2.45 6.62 -5.34
C GLY A 42 -3.72 7.40 -5.02
N SER A 43 -3.61 8.72 -4.89
CA SER A 43 -4.73 9.63 -4.57
C SER A 43 -5.89 9.58 -5.56
N GLN A 44 -5.68 9.06 -6.77
CA GLN A 44 -6.70 8.87 -7.80
C GLN A 44 -7.31 7.44 -7.77
N GLY A 45 -6.97 6.62 -6.78
CA GLY A 45 -7.47 5.26 -6.62
C GLY A 45 -6.71 4.20 -7.42
N ASN A 46 -5.67 4.57 -8.15
CA ASN A 46 -4.75 3.64 -8.80
C ASN A 46 -3.98 2.80 -7.77
N ARG A 47 -3.79 1.50 -8.05
CA ARG A 47 -3.18 0.54 -7.12
C ARG A 47 -1.96 -0.13 -7.76
N TYR A 48 -0.87 -0.23 -7.02
CA TYR A 48 0.37 -0.90 -7.43
C TYR A 48 0.77 -1.95 -6.41
N GLN A 49 0.67 -3.22 -6.77
CA GLN A 49 1.09 -4.33 -5.92
C GLN A 49 2.62 -4.42 -5.90
N LEU A 50 3.20 -4.42 -4.70
CA LEU A 50 4.65 -4.46 -4.48
C LEU A 50 5.17 -5.85 -4.08
N SER A 51 4.29 -6.75 -3.64
CA SER A 51 4.65 -8.11 -3.26
C SER A 51 3.63 -9.12 -3.76
N SER A 52 4.07 -10.33 -4.07
CA SER A 52 3.19 -11.47 -4.37
C SER A 52 2.74 -12.22 -3.11
N SER A 53 3.36 -11.96 -1.97
CA SER A 53 3.07 -12.60 -0.67
C SER A 53 3.10 -11.60 0.49
N SER A 54 2.77 -12.10 1.67
CA SER A 54 2.71 -11.38 2.94
C SER A 54 4.07 -10.93 3.50
N ASP A 55 5.17 -11.36 2.89
CA ASP A 55 6.49 -11.38 3.53
C ASP A 55 7.26 -10.05 3.40
N LEU A 56 6.65 -9.06 2.74
CA LEU A 56 7.24 -7.74 2.58
C LEU A 56 6.93 -6.84 3.78
N THR A 57 7.97 -6.25 4.37
CA THR A 57 7.87 -5.21 5.40
C THR A 57 8.14 -3.84 4.80
N VAL A 58 7.25 -2.87 5.06
CA VAL A 58 7.42 -1.48 4.63
C VAL A 58 8.03 -0.68 5.78
N ILE A 59 9.24 -0.18 5.62
CA ILE A 59 9.97 0.59 6.64
C ILE A 59 9.78 2.11 6.52
N GLY A 60 9.23 2.59 5.40
CA GLY A 60 8.89 4.00 5.21
C GLY A 60 9.06 4.49 3.79
N TRP A 61 8.72 5.77 3.60
CA TRP A 61 8.86 6.49 2.34
C TRP A 61 10.17 7.27 2.34
N LEU A 62 10.88 7.21 1.21
CA LEU A 62 12.01 8.11 1.00
C LEU A 62 11.48 9.52 0.67
N PRO A 63 12.16 10.57 1.14
CA PRO A 63 11.83 11.93 0.72
C PRO A 63 11.99 12.03 -0.81
N PRO A 64 11.28 12.99 -1.44
CA PRO A 64 11.54 13.31 -2.84
C PRO A 64 13.04 13.54 -3.01
N ARG A 65 13.65 12.92 -4.03
CA ARG A 65 15.03 13.24 -4.35
C ARG A 65 15.11 14.73 -4.67
N MET A 66 15.82 15.48 -3.84
CA MET A 66 16.24 16.81 -4.23
C MET A 66 17.25 16.62 -5.36
N VAL A 67 16.82 16.88 -6.59
CA VAL A 67 17.78 17.07 -7.68
C VAL A 67 18.51 18.36 -7.33
N GLY A 68 19.79 18.24 -6.96
CA GLY A 68 20.62 19.38 -6.58
C GLY A 68 20.53 20.46 -7.64
N GLY A 69 20.19 21.68 -7.21
CA GLY A 69 20.31 22.86 -8.05
C GLY A 69 21.77 23.04 -8.46
N GLN A 70 21.98 23.35 -9.74
CA GLN A 70 23.25 23.87 -10.23
C GLN A 70 23.65 25.15 -9.50
#